data_AF-A0A8H6KPW4-F1
#
_entry.id   AF-A0A8H6KPW4-F1
#
_cell.length_a   1.000
_cell.length_b   1.000
_cell.length_c   1.000
_cell.angle_alpha   90.00
_cell.angle_beta   90.00
_cell.angle_gamma   90.00
#
_symmetry.space_group_name_H-M   'P 1'
#
loop_
_entity.id
_entity.type
_entity.pdbx_description
1 polymer ?
#
loop_
_entity_poly.entity_id
_entity_poly.type
_entity_poly.pdbx_seq_one_letter_code
_entity_poly.pdbx_strand_id
1 'polypeptide(L)'
;MPSVKTPNHRSKNRLAAQASKARKVRQKKSEENKHRIAKTDTMRGARPGLAPTSGPNAPLSKKKAKKIEKQIAHAIRRRLAAEGEVEMQGAFWEGLPLKHCHGLLTGL
;
A
#
# COMPACT_ATOMS: atom_id res chain seq x y z
N MET A 1 28.13 2.44 -36.94
CA MET A 1 28.81 3.34 -37.88
C MET A 1 27.81 4.04 -38.79
N PRO A 2 28.04 5.32 -39.13
CA PRO A 2 27.37 5.98 -40.25
C PRO A 2 27.67 5.22 -41.55
N SER A 3 26.74 5.28 -42.51
CA SER A 3 26.91 4.63 -43.82
C SER A 3 27.96 5.38 -44.62
N VAL A 4 28.95 4.68 -45.20
CA VAL A 4 30.04 5.29 -45.98
C VAL A 4 29.50 6.09 -47.19
N LYS A 5 28.44 5.62 -47.85
CA LYS A 5 27.79 6.31 -48.99
C LYS A 5 26.84 7.43 -48.58
N THR A 6 26.35 7.42 -47.34
CA THR A 6 25.40 8.42 -46.84
C THR A 6 25.76 8.78 -45.40
N PRO A 7 26.85 9.53 -45.18
CA PRO A 7 27.38 9.79 -43.84
C PRO A 7 26.37 10.52 -42.93
N ASN A 8 25.55 11.38 -43.53
CA ASN A 8 24.52 12.17 -42.85
C ASN A 8 23.21 11.41 -42.61
N HIS A 9 23.10 10.16 -43.08
CA HIS A 9 21.92 9.33 -42.88
C HIS A 9 22.22 8.10 -42.04
N ARG A 10 21.21 7.69 -41.27
CA ARG A 10 21.29 6.47 -40.48
C ARG A 10 21.39 5.29 -41.43
N SER A 11 22.34 4.38 -41.15
CA SER A 11 22.45 3.14 -41.91
C SER A 11 21.18 2.30 -41.78
N LYS A 12 20.84 1.52 -42.81
CA LYS A 12 19.65 0.64 -42.82
C LYS A 12 19.58 -0.26 -41.57
N ASN A 13 20.73 -0.80 -41.16
CA ASN A 13 20.83 -1.64 -39.95
C ASN A 13 20.46 -0.86 -38.67
N ARG A 14 20.85 0.42 -38.58
CA ARG A 14 20.50 1.28 -37.45
C ARG A 14 18.99 1.60 -37.44
N LEU A 15 18.38 1.82 -38.60
CA LEU A 15 16.93 2.01 -38.71
C LEU A 15 16.15 0.74 -38.30
N ALA A 16 16.58 -0.43 -38.78
CA ALA A 16 15.97 -1.71 -38.40
C ALA A 16 16.09 -1.99 -36.89
N ALA A 17 17.25 -1.71 -36.29
CA ALA A 17 17.45 -1.83 -34.85
C ALA A 17 16.56 -0.86 -34.05
N GLN A 18 16.39 0.38 -34.53
CA GLN A 18 15.49 1.35 -33.88
C GLN A 18 14.02 0.97 -34.00
N ALA A 19 13.57 0.52 -35.17
CA ALA A 19 12.22 0.00 -35.37
C ALA A 19 11.94 -1.19 -34.44
N SER A 20 12.91 -2.10 -34.29
CA SER A 20 12.82 -3.24 -33.38
C SER A 20 12.75 -2.80 -31.90
N LYS A 21 13.54 -1.81 -31.50
CA LYS A 21 13.45 -1.20 -30.16
C LYS A 21 12.08 -0.57 -29.92
N ALA A 22 11.57 0.20 -30.88
CA ALA A 22 10.25 0.84 -30.79
C ALA A 22 9.12 -0.18 -30.67
N ARG A 23 9.16 -1.27 -31.46
CA ARG A 23 8.21 -2.39 -31.36
C ARG A 23 8.20 -3.00 -29.95
N LYS A 24 9.38 -3.29 -29.38
CA LYS A 24 9.51 -3.84 -28.02
C LYS A 24 8.94 -2.89 -26.96
N VAL A 25 9.15 -1.59 -27.10
CA VAL A 25 8.57 -0.59 -26.18
C VAL A 25 7.05 -0.54 -26.30
N ARG A 26 6.52 -0.53 -27.53
CA ARG A 26 5.07 -0.53 -27.78
C ARG A 26 4.41 -1.78 -27.21
N GLN A 27 5.02 -2.95 -27.38
CA GLN A 27 4.49 -4.20 -26.83
C GLN A 27 4.37 -4.14 -25.30
N LYS A 28 5.43 -3.72 -24.60
CA LYS A 28 5.41 -3.55 -23.13
C LYS A 28 4.30 -2.61 -22.67
N LYS A 29 4.18 -1.43 -23.31
CA LYS A 29 3.11 -0.47 -23.00
C LYS A 29 1.71 -1.04 -23.25
N SER A 30 1.54 -1.83 -24.32
CA SER A 30 0.27 -2.47 -24.62
C SER A 30 -0.11 -3.52 -23.59
N GLU A 31 0.85 -4.31 -23.10
CA GLU A 31 0.65 -5.31 -22.06
C GLU A 31 0.31 -4.65 -20.70
N GLU A 32 1.02 -3.56 -20.35
CA GLU A 32 0.72 -2.74 -19.18
C GLU A 32 -0.71 -2.16 -19.23
N ASN A 33 -1.14 -1.64 -20.38
CA ASN A 33 -2.49 -1.09 -20.56
C ASN A 33 -3.59 -2.17 -20.50
N LYS A 34 -3.34 -3.36 -21.05
CA LYS A 34 -4.32 -4.48 -21.04
C LYS A 34 -4.65 -4.94 -19.63
N HIS A 35 -3.63 -5.01 -18.77
CA HIS A 35 -3.79 -5.54 -17.42
C HIS A 35 -3.82 -4.46 -16.34
N ARG A 36 -3.52 -3.20 -16.68
CA ARG A 36 -3.32 -2.07 -15.75
C ARG A 36 -2.28 -2.38 -14.65
N ILE A 37 -1.32 -3.24 -14.97
CA ILE A 37 -0.25 -3.65 -14.07
C ILE A 37 1.06 -3.11 -14.63
N ALA A 38 1.75 -2.28 -13.86
CA ALA A 38 3.08 -1.82 -14.24
C ALA A 38 4.09 -2.97 -14.15
N LYS A 39 5.11 -2.96 -15.03
CA LYS A 39 6.16 -3.99 -15.00
C LYS A 39 6.84 -4.12 -13.63
N THR A 40 7.03 -3.03 -12.91
CA THR A 40 7.61 -3.04 -11.54
C THR A 40 6.75 -3.81 -10.54
N ASP A 41 5.43 -3.83 -10.73
CA ASP A 41 4.50 -4.51 -9.85
C ASP A 41 4.44 -6.00 -10.16
N THR A 42 4.73 -6.41 -11.40
CA THR A 42 4.87 -7.83 -11.74
C THR A 42 6.00 -8.52 -10.96
N MET A 43 7.10 -7.81 -10.72
CA MET A 43 8.22 -8.33 -9.93
C MET A 43 7.87 -8.53 -8.45
N ARG A 44 6.86 -7.80 -7.96
CA ARG A 44 6.38 -7.90 -6.58
C ARG A 44 5.19 -8.86 -6.44
N GLY A 45 4.73 -9.47 -7.54
CA GLY A 45 3.68 -10.50 -7.53
C GLY A 45 2.35 -10.09 -8.19
N ALA A 46 2.23 -8.90 -8.78
CA ALA A 46 1.04 -8.55 -9.56
C ALA A 46 1.00 -9.34 -10.87
N ARG A 47 -0.10 -10.06 -11.15
CA ARG A 47 -0.23 -10.92 -12.33
C ARG A 47 -1.55 -10.66 -13.06
N PRO A 48 -1.59 -10.82 -14.39
CA PRO A 48 -2.84 -10.79 -15.14
C PRO A 48 -3.81 -11.87 -14.62
N GLY A 49 -5.07 -11.50 -14.40
CA GLY A 49 -6.10 -12.38 -13.82
C GLY A 49 -6.31 -12.21 -12.31
N LEU A 50 -5.38 -11.58 -11.60
CA LEU A 50 -5.66 -10.96 -10.31
C LEU A 50 -6.28 -9.57 -10.55
N ALA A 51 -7.23 -9.15 -9.71
CA ALA A 51 -7.90 -7.85 -9.87
C ALA A 51 -6.84 -6.74 -10.05
N PRO A 52 -7.07 -5.73 -10.91
CA PRO A 52 -6.11 -4.63 -11.14
C PRO A 52 -5.76 -3.85 -9.86
N THR A 53 -6.53 -4.04 -8.79
CA THR A 53 -6.35 -3.47 -7.45
C THR A 53 -5.78 -4.47 -6.43
N SER A 54 -5.19 -5.59 -6.86
CA SER A 54 -4.69 -6.66 -5.97
C SER A 54 -3.19 -6.92 -6.08
N GLY A 55 -2.45 -6.01 -6.72
CA GLY A 55 -0.99 -5.96 -6.61
C GLY A 55 -0.54 -5.47 -5.23
N PRO A 56 0.73 -5.72 -4.85
CA PRO A 56 1.29 -5.33 -3.54
C PRO A 56 1.35 -3.81 -3.32
N ASN A 57 1.35 -3.02 -4.41
CA ASN A 57 1.27 -1.56 -4.36
C ASN A 57 -0.12 -1.03 -4.68
N ALA A 58 -1.15 -1.90 -4.72
CA ALA A 58 -2.48 -1.44 -5.06
C ALA A 58 -3.01 -0.49 -3.97
N PRO A 59 -3.64 0.63 -4.36
CA PRO A 59 -4.19 1.57 -3.40
C PRO A 59 -5.28 0.87 -2.58
N LEU A 60 -5.04 0.75 -1.27
CA LEU A 60 -6.06 0.27 -0.36
C LEU A 60 -7.22 1.26 -0.33
N SER A 61 -8.45 0.74 -0.32
CA SER A 61 -9.61 1.60 -0.10
C SER A 61 -9.50 2.29 1.27
N LYS A 62 -9.96 3.54 1.36
CA LYS A 62 -9.92 4.33 2.61
C LYS A 62 -10.53 3.57 3.80
N LYS A 63 -11.57 2.76 3.55
CA LYS A 63 -12.21 1.91 4.57
C LYS A 63 -11.28 0.79 5.07
N LYS A 64 -10.56 0.12 4.16
CA LYS A 64 -9.64 -0.98 4.51
C LYS A 64 -8.40 -0.44 5.23
N ALA A 65 -7.86 0.70 4.81
CA ALA A 65 -6.76 1.38 5.50
C ALA A 65 -7.13 1.71 6.96
N LYS A 66 -8.27 2.38 7.18
CA LYS A 66 -8.79 2.67 8.53
C LYS A 66 -8.99 1.43 9.39
N LYS A 67 -9.40 0.30 8.80
CA LYS A 67 -9.58 -0.97 9.54
C LYS A 67 -8.24 -1.54 9.99
N ILE A 68 -7.23 -1.51 9.14
CA ILE A 68 -5.87 -1.97 9.44
C ILE A 68 -5.23 -1.10 10.52
N GLU A 69 -5.33 0.23 10.39
CA GLU A 69 -4.84 1.18 11.40
C GLU A 69 -5.45 0.90 12.78
N LYS A 70 -6.77 0.68 12.85
CA LYS A 70 -7.45 0.30 14.10
C LYS A 70 -6.91 -1.02 14.67
N GLN A 71 -6.77 -2.06 13.84
CA GLN A 71 -6.26 -3.35 14.26
C GLN A 71 -4.83 -3.25 14.81
N ILE A 72 -3.96 -2.48 14.15
CA ILE A 72 -2.60 -2.20 14.60
C ILE A 72 -2.63 -1.47 15.94
N ALA A 73 -3.45 -0.42 16.08
CA ALA A 73 -3.58 0.32 17.34
C ALA A 73 -4.09 -0.55 18.51
N HIS A 74 -5.00 -1.50 18.25
CA HIS A 74 -5.44 -2.46 19.26
C HIS A 74 -4.37 -3.51 19.59
N ALA A 75 -3.61 -3.98 18.58
CA ALA A 75 -2.50 -4.89 18.80
C ALA A 75 -1.39 -4.25 19.64
N ILE A 76 -1.04 -3.00 19.35
CA ILE A 76 -0.08 -2.21 20.13
C ILE A 76 -0.56 -2.05 21.57
N ARG A 77 -1.83 -1.67 21.79
CA ARG A 77 -2.41 -1.57 23.14
C ARG A 77 -2.37 -2.89 23.92
N ARG A 78 -2.71 -4.01 23.26
CA ARG A 78 -2.62 -5.34 23.89
C ARG A 78 -1.17 -5.72 24.23
N ARG A 79 -0.24 -5.40 23.34
CA ARG A 79 1.19 -5.64 23.56
C ARG A 79 1.72 -4.81 24.73
N LEU A 80 1.42 -3.52 24.77
CA LEU A 80 1.83 -2.63 25.87
C LEU A 80 1.18 -3.00 27.21
N ALA A 81 -0.06 -3.49 27.21
CA ALA A 81 -0.69 -4.01 28.43
C ALA A 81 -0.03 -5.31 28.90
N ALA A 82 0.28 -6.23 27.99
CA ALA A 82 1.00 -7.46 28.30
C ALA A 82 2.46 -7.21 28.73
N GLU A 83 3.11 -6.18 28.19
CA GLU A 83 4.45 -5.75 28.58
C GLU A 83 4.43 -4.87 29.87
N GLY A 84 3.30 -4.24 30.22
CA GLY A 84 3.13 -3.32 31.35
C GLY A 84 2.43 -3.89 32.60
N GLU A 85 1.89 -5.11 32.55
CA GLU A 85 1.30 -5.79 33.73
C GLU A 85 2.33 -6.28 34.77
N VAL A 86 3.64 -6.04 34.56
CA VAL A 86 4.69 -6.41 35.54
C VAL A 86 4.98 -5.30 36.56
N GLU A 87 4.58 -4.04 36.35
CA GLU A 87 5.08 -2.92 37.18
C GLU A 87 4.07 -2.13 38.04
N MET A 88 2.77 -2.47 38.09
CA MET A 88 1.89 -1.71 39.01
C MET A 88 0.76 -2.53 39.63
N GLN A 89 1.14 -3.43 40.54
CA GLN A 89 0.28 -3.84 41.66
C GLN A 89 0.88 -3.28 42.95
N GLY A 90 0.35 -2.15 43.42
CA GLY A 90 0.75 -1.62 44.72
C GLY A 90 0.70 -0.11 44.81
N ALA A 91 -0.50 0.46 44.76
CA ALA A 91 -0.86 1.58 45.62
C ALA A 91 -2.29 2.03 45.32
N PHE A 92 -2.97 2.47 46.37
CA PHE A 92 -3.99 3.52 46.31
C PHE A 92 -5.45 3.08 46.14
N TRP A 93 -5.94 2.30 47.10
CA TRP A 93 -7.35 2.37 47.51
C TRP A 93 -7.45 2.72 48.99
N GLU A 94 -6.96 3.91 49.36
CA GLU A 94 -7.40 4.58 50.58
C GLU A 94 -8.17 5.86 50.20
N GLY A 95 -9.45 5.88 50.56
CA GLY A 95 -10.18 7.11 50.84
C GLY A 95 -10.75 7.90 49.66
N LEU A 96 -11.91 7.50 49.14
CA LEU A 96 -12.88 8.47 48.61
C LEU A 96 -14.32 8.12 49.06
N PRO A 97 -15.06 9.06 49.67
CA PRO A 97 -16.36 8.80 50.28
C PRO A 97 -17.47 8.65 49.24
N LEU A 98 -18.28 7.60 49.40
CA LEU A 98 -19.59 7.46 48.77
C LEU A 98 -20.49 8.65 49.16
N LYS A 99 -20.63 9.64 48.29
CA LYS A 99 -21.88 10.42 48.15
C LYS A 99 -21.80 11.32 46.94
N HIS A 100 -22.46 10.92 45.85
CA HIS A 100 -23.12 11.78 44.87
C HIS A 100 -24.13 10.92 44.08
N CYS A 101 -25.25 10.60 44.73
CA CYS A 101 -26.45 10.10 44.07
C CYS A 101 -27.61 11.03 44.45
N HIS A 102 -27.68 12.18 43.79
CA HIS A 102 -28.88 13.00 43.72
C HIS A 102 -29.02 13.50 42.29
N GLY A 103 -30.00 12.95 41.57
CA GLY A 103 -30.27 13.32 40.18
C GLY A 103 -31.26 12.38 39.46
N LEU A 104 -32.19 11.76 40.20
CA LEU A 104 -33.32 11.02 39.63
C LEU A 104 -34.58 11.51 40.34
N LEU A 105 -35.03 12.72 40.02
CA LEU A 105 -36.37 13.22 40.37
C LEU A 105 -36.66 14.56 39.68
N THR A 106 -36.77 14.53 38.35
CA THR A 106 -37.60 15.50 37.59
C THR A 106 -38.20 14.80 36.38
N GLY A 107 -39.49 14.47 36.48
CA GLY A 107 -40.29 13.84 35.45
C GLY A 107 -41.75 13.88 35.86
N LEU A 108 -42.29 15.11 35.93
CA LEU A 108 -43.71 15.41 35.80
C LEU A 108 -43.95 15.89 34.37
#